data_AF-D7MPI2-F1
#
_entry.id   AF-D7MPI2-F1
#
_cell.length_a   1.000
_cell.length_b   1.000
_cell.length_c   1.000
_cell.angle_alpha   90.00
_cell.angle_beta   90.00
_cell.angle_gamma   90.00
#
_symmetry.space_group_name_H-M   'P 1'
#
loop_
_entity.id
_entity.type
_entity.pdbx_description
1 polymer ?
#
loop_
_entity_poly.entity_id
_entity_poly.type
_entity_poly.pdbx_seq_one_letter_code
_entity_poly.pdbx_strand_id
1 'polypeptide(L)'
;MAVLSEILLISPSALTSTKYIDAICQHVENGTFCMQMLRTYPPAVSATDLFSLANIVINLGISYANNTGGYAAETAKREPTLKAQFNSCQHEYDGIQLYLRMARGELKESPMSANYDIFRCTDITMYVKDLVGGNRDTASKTFMEMTLQMENLIDVAIGATVALGG
;
A
#
# COMPACT_ATOMS: atom_id res chain seq x y z
N MET A 1 42.51 22.52 -13.14
CA MET A 1 41.39 22.02 -12.32
C MET A 1 40.18 21.89 -13.23
N ALA A 2 39.73 20.67 -13.52
CA ALA A 2 38.54 20.43 -14.33
C ALA A 2 37.37 20.14 -13.38
N VAL A 3 36.35 21.00 -13.39
CA VAL A 3 35.10 20.79 -12.66
C VAL A 3 34.19 19.98 -13.59
N LEU A 4 34.05 18.68 -13.32
CA LEU A 4 33.04 17.83 -13.95
C LEU A 4 31.68 18.28 -13.43
N SER A 5 30.95 19.03 -14.25
CA SER A 5 29.56 19.38 -13.99
C SER A 5 28.70 18.15 -14.28
N GLU A 6 28.25 17.47 -13.23
CA GLU A 6 27.24 16.40 -13.34
C GLU A 6 25.89 17.04 -13.70
N ILE A 7 25.59 17.08 -15.00
CA ILE A 7 24.26 17.40 -15.49
C ILE A 7 23.38 16.18 -15.21
N LEU A 8 22.52 16.29 -14.19
CA LEU A 8 21.43 15.34 -13.94
C LEU A 8 20.51 15.32 -15.16
N LEU A 9 20.73 14.36 -16.06
CA LEU A 9 19.83 14.05 -17.16
C LEU A 9 18.56 13.43 -16.57
N ILE A 10 17.57 14.27 -16.28
CA ILE A 10 16.23 13.79 -15.93
C ILE A 10 15.64 13.17 -17.20
N SER A 11 15.53 11.85 -17.23
CA SER A 11 14.93 11.12 -18.34
C SER A 11 13.48 11.61 -18.59
N PRO A 12 13.01 11.72 -19.84
CA PRO A 12 11.62 12.09 -20.16
C PRO A 12 10.57 11.20 -19.45
N SER A 13 10.92 9.93 -19.22
CA SER A 13 10.10 9.00 -18.44
C SER A 13 9.91 9.44 -16.99
N ALA A 14 10.95 10.01 -16.35
CA ALA A 14 10.87 10.50 -14.98
C ALA A 14 10.02 11.77 -14.85
N LEU A 15 10.06 12.65 -15.87
CA LEU A 15 9.19 13.82 -15.92
C LEU A 15 7.71 13.43 -16.10
N THR A 16 7.46 12.38 -16.88
CA THR A 16 6.12 11.88 -17.17
C THR A 16 5.52 11.14 -15.98
N SER A 17 6.31 10.29 -15.30
CA SER A 17 5.88 9.63 -14.07
C SER A 17 5.61 10.61 -12.92
N THR A 18 6.33 11.73 -12.86
CA THR A 18 6.04 12.79 -11.87
C THR A 18 4.61 13.31 -12.01
N LYS A 19 4.10 13.52 -13.23
CA LYS A 19 2.72 13.98 -13.45
C LYS A 19 1.68 12.95 -12.99
N TYR A 20 1.96 11.66 -13.19
CA TYR A 20 1.05 10.61 -12.73
C TYR A 20 1.09 10.46 -11.21
N ILE A 21 2.28 10.58 -10.61
CA ILE A 21 2.45 10.60 -9.15
C ILE A 21 1.66 11.77 -8.55
N ASP A 22 1.79 12.97 -9.11
CA ASP A 22 1.03 14.14 -8.67
C ASP A 22 -0.50 13.90 -8.78
N ALA A 23 -0.95 13.30 -9.89
CA ALA A 23 -2.36 12.98 -10.13
C ALA A 23 -2.93 11.96 -9.13
N ILE A 24 -2.12 11.02 -8.64
CA ILE A 24 -2.53 10.11 -7.56
C ILE A 24 -2.53 10.85 -6.23
N CYS A 25 -1.41 11.49 -5.87
CA CYS A 25 -1.18 12.00 -4.53
C CYS A 25 -2.04 13.22 -4.15
N GLN A 26 -2.67 13.90 -5.12
CA GLN A 26 -3.69 14.92 -4.84
C GLN A 26 -4.99 14.34 -4.23
N HIS A 27 -5.19 13.02 -4.34
CA HIS A 27 -6.36 12.31 -3.81
C HIS A 27 -6.04 11.49 -2.55
N VAL A 28 -4.85 11.66 -1.98
CA VAL A 28 -4.37 10.93 -0.80
C VAL A 28 -4.34 11.90 0.38
N GLU A 29 -4.82 11.48 1.55
CA GLU A 29 -4.90 12.35 2.74
C GLU A 29 -3.50 12.88 3.11
N ASN A 30 -2.53 11.98 3.16
CA ASN A 30 -1.12 12.35 3.34
C ASN A 30 -0.39 12.44 1.99
N GLY A 31 -0.71 13.48 1.21
CA GLY A 31 -0.07 13.72 -0.09
C GLY A 31 1.46 13.79 -0.01
N THR A 32 2.04 14.35 1.07
CA THR A 32 3.51 14.43 1.22
C THR A 32 4.14 13.04 1.34
N PHE A 33 3.55 12.16 2.16
CA PHE A 33 3.98 10.77 2.26
C PHE A 33 3.86 10.06 0.91
N CYS A 34 2.73 10.20 0.23
CA CYS A 34 2.49 9.60 -1.09
C CYS A 34 3.58 10.01 -2.10
N MET A 35 3.86 11.31 -2.19
CA MET A 35 4.87 11.87 -3.08
C MET A 35 6.26 11.30 -2.77
N GLN A 36 6.64 11.26 -1.48
CA GLN A 36 7.94 10.74 -1.07
C GLN A 36 8.06 9.23 -1.37
N MET A 37 7.04 8.46 -1.05
CA MET A 37 7.01 7.02 -1.27
C MET A 37 7.11 6.68 -2.76
N LEU A 38 6.27 7.26 -3.61
CA LEU A 38 6.26 6.94 -5.04
C LEU A 38 7.49 7.44 -5.80
N ARG A 39 8.06 8.60 -5.42
CA ARG A 39 9.30 9.10 -6.04
C ARG A 39 10.54 8.30 -5.66
N THR A 40 10.52 7.63 -4.50
CA THR A 40 11.63 6.79 -4.05
C THR A 40 11.45 5.32 -4.41
N TYR A 41 10.27 4.93 -4.90
CA TYR A 41 9.97 3.57 -5.33
C TYR A 41 10.26 3.40 -6.84
N PRO A 42 11.34 2.71 -7.24
CA PRO A 42 11.79 2.69 -8.64
C PRO A 42 10.73 2.19 -9.65
N PRO A 43 9.89 1.18 -9.33
CA PRO A 43 8.81 0.77 -10.23
C PRO A 43 7.84 1.92 -10.53
N ALA A 44 7.46 2.73 -9.54
CA ALA A 44 6.55 3.86 -9.73
C ALA A 44 7.17 4.95 -10.62
N VAL A 45 8.45 5.27 -10.42
CA VAL A 45 9.17 6.24 -11.26
C VAL A 45 9.30 5.78 -12.71
N SER A 46 9.29 4.47 -12.94
CA SER A 46 9.39 3.85 -14.27
C SER A 46 8.05 3.71 -14.99
N ALA A 47 6.93 4.06 -14.35
CA ALA A 47 5.60 3.96 -14.95
C ALA A 47 5.46 4.90 -16.15
N THR A 48 4.90 4.39 -17.26
CA THR A 48 4.76 5.12 -18.52
C THR A 48 3.40 5.78 -18.68
N ASP A 49 2.42 5.37 -17.88
CA ASP A 49 1.06 5.88 -17.85
C ASP A 49 0.45 5.76 -16.45
N LEU A 50 -0.67 6.44 -16.23
CA LEU A 50 -1.36 6.45 -14.93
C LEU A 50 -1.90 5.07 -14.55
N PHE A 51 -2.35 4.27 -15.52
CA PHE A 51 -2.91 2.95 -15.29
C PHE A 51 -1.84 1.95 -14.79
N SER A 52 -0.66 1.96 -15.40
CA SER A 52 0.49 1.15 -14.96
C SER A 52 0.96 1.58 -13.58
N LEU A 53 1.01 2.88 -13.30
CA LEU A 53 1.33 3.38 -11.95
C LEU A 53 0.30 2.90 -10.91
N ALA A 54 -0.99 2.98 -11.19
CA ALA A 54 -2.02 2.48 -10.29
C ALA A 54 -1.89 0.97 -10.03
N ASN A 55 -1.61 0.17 -11.06
CA ASN A 55 -1.30 -1.26 -10.88
C ASN A 55 -0.08 -1.50 -10.01
N ILE A 56 0.98 -0.70 -10.17
CA ILE A 56 2.19 -0.78 -9.34
C ILE A 56 1.86 -0.51 -7.88
N VAL A 57 1.05 0.52 -7.59
CA VAL A 57 0.60 0.86 -6.23
C VAL A 57 -0.20 -0.28 -5.61
N ILE A 58 -1.20 -0.82 -6.33
CA ILE A 58 -2.02 -1.92 -5.82
C ILE A 58 -1.15 -3.17 -5.57
N ASN A 59 -0.20 -3.46 -6.46
CA ASN A 59 0.74 -4.58 -6.29
C ASN A 59 1.65 -4.40 -5.07
N LEU A 60 2.09 -3.17 -4.79
CA LEU A 60 2.85 -2.86 -3.58
C LEU A 60 1.99 -3.16 -2.33
N GLY A 61 0.73 -2.74 -2.32
CA GLY A 61 -0.24 -3.08 -1.26
C GLY A 61 -0.42 -4.59 -1.09
N ILE A 62 -0.60 -5.34 -2.17
CA ILE A 62 -0.72 -6.82 -2.12
C ILE A 62 0.52 -7.45 -1.49
N SER A 63 1.73 -7.04 -1.93
CA SER A 63 2.98 -7.56 -1.39
C SER A 63 3.13 -7.24 0.10
N TYR A 64 2.75 -6.02 0.50
CA TYR A 64 2.83 -5.58 1.89
C TYR A 64 1.85 -6.35 2.77
N ALA A 65 0.61 -6.52 2.32
CA ALA A 65 -0.41 -7.31 3.01
C ALA A 65 0.03 -8.77 3.18
N ASN A 66 0.64 -9.37 2.15
CA ASN A 66 1.21 -10.73 2.24
C ASN A 66 2.31 -10.84 3.30
N ASN A 67 3.25 -9.89 3.31
CA ASN A 67 4.33 -9.89 4.30
C ASN A 67 3.80 -9.70 5.73
N THR A 68 2.77 -8.86 5.89
CA THR A 68 2.17 -8.58 7.20
C THR A 68 1.34 -9.76 7.71
N GLY A 69 0.56 -10.41 6.86
CA GLY A 69 -0.10 -11.68 7.18
C GLY A 69 0.91 -12.78 7.55
N GLY A 70 2.04 -12.85 6.84
CA GLY A 70 3.15 -13.76 7.17
C GLY A 70 3.76 -13.49 8.55
N TYR A 71 3.94 -12.22 8.92
CA TYR A 71 4.37 -11.84 10.26
C TYR A 71 3.38 -12.33 11.34
N ALA A 72 2.08 -12.14 11.11
CA ALA A 72 1.04 -12.60 12.04
C ALA A 72 1.09 -14.13 12.21
N ALA A 73 1.16 -14.87 11.10
CA ALA A 73 1.27 -16.33 11.10
C ALA A 73 2.50 -16.83 11.88
N GLU A 74 3.65 -16.19 11.70
CA GLU A 74 4.88 -16.54 12.43
C GLU A 74 4.79 -16.20 13.92
N THR A 75 4.17 -15.07 14.26
CA THR A 75 3.98 -14.64 15.64
C THR A 75 3.02 -15.59 16.37
N ALA A 76 1.96 -16.04 15.72
CA ALA A 76 1.02 -17.01 16.28
C ALA A 76 1.69 -18.35 16.67
N LYS A 77 2.79 -18.72 16.00
CA LYS A 77 3.59 -19.92 16.34
C LYS A 77 4.49 -19.68 17.57
N ARG A 78 4.99 -18.46 17.74
CA ARG A 78 6.01 -18.09 18.75
C ARG A 78 5.41 -17.60 20.06
N GLU A 79 4.20 -17.04 20.01
CA GLU A 79 3.51 -16.45 21.17
C GLU A 79 2.23 -17.23 21.49
N PRO A 80 2.29 -18.33 22.27
CA PRO A 80 1.14 -19.19 22.53
C PRO A 80 -0.05 -18.46 23.16
N THR A 81 0.21 -17.42 23.97
CA THR A 81 -0.81 -16.63 24.66
C THR A 81 -1.60 -15.72 23.71
N LEU A 82 -1.00 -15.32 22.59
CA LEU A 82 -1.60 -14.42 21.59
C LEU A 82 -1.96 -15.15 20.29
N LYS A 83 -1.75 -16.47 20.23
CA LYS A 83 -1.94 -17.30 19.04
C LYS A 83 -3.28 -17.09 18.35
N ALA A 84 -4.37 -17.02 19.12
CA ALA A 84 -5.71 -16.83 18.56
C ALA A 84 -5.84 -15.45 17.89
N GLN A 85 -5.39 -14.38 18.56
CA GLN A 85 -5.42 -13.03 18.00
C GLN A 85 -4.60 -12.93 16.72
N PHE A 86 -3.38 -13.47 16.71
CA PHE A 86 -2.52 -13.41 15.52
C PHE A 86 -2.99 -14.33 14.38
N ASN A 87 -3.66 -15.45 14.67
CA ASN A 87 -4.34 -16.23 13.62
C ASN A 87 -5.50 -15.46 13.01
N SER A 88 -6.30 -14.74 13.81
CA SER A 88 -7.32 -13.84 13.30
C SER A 88 -6.71 -12.73 12.45
N CYS A 89 -5.65 -12.09 12.93
CA CYS A 89 -4.93 -11.07 12.16
C CYS A 89 -4.40 -11.59 10.81
N GLN A 90 -3.85 -12.82 10.77
CA GLN A 90 -3.45 -13.45 9.52
C GLN A 90 -4.63 -13.58 8.55
N HIS A 91 -5.76 -14.12 9.03
CA HIS A 91 -6.96 -14.30 8.21
C HIS A 91 -7.45 -12.99 7.60
N GLU A 92 -7.46 -11.92 8.38
CA GLU A 92 -7.84 -10.59 7.92
C GLU A 92 -6.88 -10.03 6.85
N TYR A 93 -5.57 -10.25 7.00
CA TYR A 93 -4.60 -9.86 5.97
C TYR A 93 -4.71 -10.69 4.68
N ASP A 94 -5.15 -11.95 4.76
CA ASP A 94 -5.53 -12.72 3.57
C ASP A 94 -6.76 -12.10 2.88
N GLY A 95 -7.71 -11.55 3.66
CA GLY A 95 -8.84 -10.76 3.17
C GLY A 95 -8.41 -9.48 2.46
N ILE A 96 -7.52 -8.67 3.06
CA ILE A 96 -6.96 -7.47 2.42
C ILE A 96 -6.29 -7.84 1.09
N GLN A 97 -5.47 -8.89 1.07
CA GLN A 97 -4.84 -9.34 -0.16
C GLN A 97 -5.85 -9.74 -1.24
N LEU A 98 -6.95 -10.41 -0.86
CA LEU A 98 -8.00 -10.79 -1.79
C LEU A 98 -8.66 -9.55 -2.42
N TYR A 99 -9.09 -8.59 -1.60
CA TYR A 99 -9.72 -7.36 -2.08
C TYR A 99 -8.79 -6.54 -2.98
N LEU A 100 -7.51 -6.40 -2.63
CA LEU A 100 -6.54 -5.72 -3.49
C LEU A 100 -6.32 -6.45 -4.83
N ARG A 101 -6.37 -7.79 -4.84
CA ARG A 101 -6.29 -8.58 -6.09
C ARG A 101 -7.54 -8.42 -6.96
N MET A 102 -8.73 -8.37 -6.34
CA MET A 102 -9.99 -8.09 -7.04
C MET A 102 -9.95 -6.70 -7.66
N ALA A 103 -9.63 -5.68 -6.87
CA ALA A 103 -9.48 -4.31 -7.34
C ALA A 103 -8.52 -4.20 -8.53
N ARG A 104 -7.37 -4.87 -8.47
CA ARG A 104 -6.42 -4.90 -9.60
C ARG A 104 -7.04 -5.53 -10.86
N GLY A 105 -7.80 -6.60 -10.71
CA GLY A 105 -8.48 -7.29 -11.81
C GLY A 105 -9.57 -6.43 -12.46
N GLU A 106 -10.26 -5.63 -11.66
CA GLU A 106 -11.37 -4.77 -12.10
C GLU A 106 -10.91 -3.41 -12.62
N LEU A 107 -9.72 -2.94 -12.21
CA LEU A 107 -9.24 -1.57 -12.41
C LEU A 107 -9.41 -1.03 -13.83
N LYS A 108 -9.20 -1.88 -14.84
CA LYS A 108 -9.29 -1.47 -16.25
C LYS A 108 -10.74 -1.25 -16.71
N GLU A 109 -11.66 -2.04 -16.19
CA GLU A 109 -13.05 -2.09 -16.62
C GLU A 109 -13.92 -1.18 -15.75
N SER A 110 -13.67 -1.16 -14.45
CA SER A 110 -14.37 -0.35 -13.47
C SER A 110 -13.42 0.13 -12.36
N PRO A 111 -12.79 1.31 -12.54
CA PRO A 111 -12.05 1.97 -11.46
C PRO A 111 -12.88 2.17 -10.19
N MET A 112 -14.20 2.37 -10.33
CA MET A 112 -15.12 2.53 -9.19
C MET A 112 -15.32 1.24 -8.40
N SER A 113 -15.46 0.09 -9.09
CA SER A 113 -15.52 -1.21 -8.41
C SER A 113 -14.19 -1.51 -7.70
N ALA A 114 -13.07 -1.22 -8.38
CA ALA A 114 -11.75 -1.36 -7.79
C ALA A 114 -11.54 -0.46 -6.56
N ASN A 115 -12.03 0.78 -6.62
CA ASN A 115 -12.01 1.71 -5.49
C ASN A 115 -12.79 1.14 -4.29
N TYR A 116 -14.00 0.64 -4.54
CA TYR A 116 -14.85 0.05 -3.50
C TYR A 116 -14.19 -1.15 -2.81
N ASP A 117 -13.55 -2.03 -3.56
CA ASP A 117 -12.81 -3.17 -3.01
C ASP A 117 -11.62 -2.73 -2.16
N ILE A 118 -10.85 -1.74 -2.61
CA ILE A 118 -9.75 -1.19 -1.80
C ILE A 118 -10.30 -0.53 -0.52
N PHE A 119 -11.40 0.21 -0.62
CA PHE A 119 -12.00 0.91 0.53
C PHE A 119 -12.40 -0.07 1.64
N ARG A 120 -12.91 -1.26 1.30
CA ARG A 120 -13.21 -2.32 2.28
C ARG A 120 -12.00 -2.74 3.12
N CYS A 121 -10.78 -2.56 2.63
CA CYS A 121 -9.58 -2.89 3.39
C CYS A 121 -9.42 -2.00 4.63
N THR A 122 -10.02 -0.79 4.64
CA THR A 122 -9.97 0.13 5.80
C THR A 122 -10.73 -0.43 7.01
N ASP A 123 -11.88 -1.06 6.80
CA ASP A 123 -12.64 -1.72 7.87
C ASP A 123 -11.84 -2.88 8.47
N ILE A 124 -11.14 -3.63 7.60
CA ILE A 124 -10.30 -4.75 8.02
C ILE A 124 -9.12 -4.25 8.87
N THR A 125 -8.43 -3.17 8.46
CA THR A 125 -7.31 -2.64 9.27
C THR A 125 -7.80 -2.12 10.62
N MET A 126 -8.98 -1.49 10.69
CA MET A 126 -9.59 -1.10 11.97
C MET A 126 -9.81 -2.30 12.89
N TYR A 127 -10.45 -3.36 12.38
CA TYR A 127 -10.69 -4.57 13.17
C TYR A 127 -9.38 -5.22 13.64
N VAL A 128 -8.36 -5.30 12.77
CA VAL A 128 -7.05 -5.83 13.14
C VAL A 128 -6.39 -4.99 14.24
N LYS A 129 -6.49 -3.66 14.19
CA LYS A 129 -5.99 -2.78 15.26
C LYS A 129 -6.69 -3.06 16.59
N ASP A 130 -8.00 -3.31 16.59
CA ASP A 130 -8.75 -3.65 17.80
C ASP A 130 -8.31 -4.99 18.40
N LEU A 131 -7.95 -5.97 17.58
CA LEU A 131 -7.49 -7.28 18.04
C LEU A 131 -6.18 -7.21 18.84
N VAL A 132 -5.25 -6.32 18.46
CA VAL A 132 -3.90 -6.27 19.05
C VAL A 132 -3.59 -4.99 19.82
N GLY A 133 -4.41 -3.94 19.69
CA GLY A 133 -4.10 -2.59 20.20
C GLY A 133 -4.04 -2.48 21.73
N GLY A 134 -4.68 -3.41 22.45
CA GLY A 134 -4.58 -3.50 23.91
C GLY A 134 -3.31 -4.19 24.41
N ASN A 135 -2.59 -4.88 23.53
CA ASN A 135 -1.43 -5.67 23.91
C ASN A 135 -0.18 -4.79 24.08
N ARG A 136 0.69 -5.14 25.03
CA ARG A 136 1.89 -4.34 25.37
C ARG A 136 3.20 -4.96 24.89
N ASP A 137 3.15 -6.19 24.39
CA ASP A 137 4.31 -6.91 23.90
C ASP A 137 4.85 -6.28 22.61
N THR A 138 6.11 -6.58 22.31
CA THR A 138 6.81 -6.01 21.16
C THR A 138 6.19 -6.49 19.84
N ALA A 139 5.71 -7.73 19.76
CA ALA A 139 5.18 -8.27 18.51
C ALA A 139 3.88 -7.57 18.10
N SER A 140 2.98 -7.34 19.06
CA SER A 140 1.75 -6.58 18.83
C SER A 140 2.04 -5.12 18.43
N LYS A 141 3.06 -4.48 19.02
CA LYS A 141 3.47 -3.12 18.62
C LYS A 141 4.04 -3.06 17.20
N THR A 142 4.95 -3.98 16.86
CA THR A 142 5.47 -4.08 15.49
C THR A 142 4.35 -4.35 14.49
N PHE A 143 3.42 -5.23 14.83
CA PHE A 143 2.29 -5.52 13.96
C PHE A 143 1.33 -4.33 13.80
N MET A 144 1.13 -3.54 14.86
CA MET A 144 0.40 -2.27 14.80
C MET A 144 1.09 -1.28 13.85
N GLU A 145 2.41 -1.11 13.93
CA GLU A 145 3.18 -0.24 13.03
C GLU A 145 3.06 -0.70 11.56
N MET A 146 3.11 -2.02 11.33
CA MET A 146 2.87 -2.57 9.99
C MET A 146 1.46 -2.26 9.52
N THR A 147 0.46 -2.38 10.39
CA THR A 147 -0.94 -2.08 10.06
C THR A 147 -1.16 -0.61 9.73
N LEU A 148 -0.54 0.32 10.48
CA LEU A 148 -0.58 1.75 10.14
C LEU A 148 0.06 2.04 8.78
N GLN A 149 1.12 1.30 8.40
CA GLN A 149 1.67 1.43 7.05
C GLN A 149 0.79 0.82 5.97
N MET A 150 0.08 -0.28 6.27
CA MET A 150 -0.93 -0.80 5.36
C MET A 150 -2.04 0.24 5.11
N GLU A 151 -2.46 0.98 6.14
CA GLU A 151 -3.44 2.07 6.00
C GLU A 151 -2.96 3.18 5.06
N ASN A 152 -1.71 3.61 5.20
CA ASN A 152 -1.13 4.58 4.26
C ASN A 152 -1.07 4.03 2.82
N LEU A 153 -0.78 2.74 2.64
CA LEU A 153 -0.76 2.11 1.32
C LEU A 153 -2.17 1.95 0.72
N ILE A 154 -3.17 1.68 1.56
CA ILE A 154 -4.59 1.64 1.15
C ILE A 154 -5.02 3.02 0.67
N ASP A 155 -4.71 4.09 1.42
CA ASP A 155 -5.03 5.46 1.03
C ASP A 155 -4.41 5.84 -0.33
N VAL A 156 -3.14 5.46 -0.55
CA VAL A 156 -2.46 5.67 -1.84
C VAL A 156 -3.11 4.85 -2.97
N ALA A 157 -3.55 3.62 -2.69
CA ALA A 157 -4.28 2.80 -3.66
C ALA A 157 -5.69 3.36 -3.97
N ILE A 158 -6.40 3.90 -2.98
CA ILE A 158 -7.66 4.63 -3.17
C ILE A 158 -7.40 5.82 -4.10
N GLY A 159 -6.42 6.66 -3.79
CA GLY A 159 -6.05 7.81 -4.63
C GLY A 159 -5.70 7.38 -6.07
N ALA A 160 -5.07 6.22 -6.25
CA ALA A 160 -4.75 5.68 -7.56
C ALA A 160 -5.98 5.30 -8.38
N THR A 161 -7.01 4.75 -7.75
CA THR A 161 -8.29 4.46 -8.42
C THR A 161 -9.10 5.73 -8.72
N VAL A 162 -9.14 6.69 -7.80
CA VAL A 162 -9.81 8.00 -8.01
C VAL A 162 -9.19 8.75 -9.19
N ALA A 163 -7.86 8.74 -9.31
CA ALA A 163 -7.16 9.36 -10.43
C ALA A 163 -7.55 8.76 -11.80
N LEU A 164 -8.07 7.52 -11.82
CA LEU A 164 -8.58 6.83 -13.00
C LEU A 164 -10.11 6.96 -13.18
N GLY A 165 -10.79 7.74 -12.32
CA GLY A 165 -12.24 7.95 -12.36
C GLY A 165 -13.04 6.98 -11.49
N GLY A 166 -12.41 6.38 -10.48
CA GLY A 166 -13.05 5.56 -9.44
C GLY A 166 -13.72 6.35 -8.33
#